data_AF-A0A8H4RDH2-F1
#
_entry.id   AF-A0A8H4RDH2-F1
#
_cell.length_a   1.000
_cell.length_b   1.000
_cell.length_c   1.000
_cell.angle_alpha   90.00
_cell.angle_beta   90.00
_cell.angle_gamma   90.00
#
_symmetry.space_group_name_H-M   'P 1'
#
loop_
_entity.id
_entity.type
_entity.pdbx_description
1 polymer ?
#
loop_
_entity_poly.entity_id
_entity_poly.type
_entity_poly.pdbx_seq_one_letter_code
_entity_poly.pdbx_strand_id
1 'polypeptide(L)'
;MSYKEKHHENMIILIDILPEFAFISRYGMKLFASDEITRGLSEMVRTKHIETWVIFATKIFLDIHHLLRQNVDRAFTELQYVGKHAVHTLTRYFEFSQGLTRPSTWPESNDKIGSSLNEGFKKFILKDAMFPLKVDHNQTLRQPPPAESERFYLLKRHPIFCGILAFRTILEVNYFGNSVANACGSIIYPAHLYNALRQKDNPIKPWPLMDQAIAIHTEERVFVGSAPKSLADCSKQVSLMLGYSVEQFARNRRQNGPIISKKGPRGLKKTSVLGEFYREGLATNGGMAITIHNVEELLNEQAMDSELASKPNSKSARRAWAATRRLTPLQLLEALRDYLPIELGKLKFDYFRLHEQSIQMLRTIVIEMDQDFLKYLGQGYLENESQLPFIAPYVIMIATQTIRGAEHLKVPNAGSKVLEKAGRVVEEFIEKEQQNA
;
A
#
# COMPACT_ATOMS: atom_id res chain seq x y z
N MET A 1 -11.99 3.21 -42.54
CA MET A 1 -11.77 4.65 -42.32
C MET A 1 -10.67 5.11 -43.24
N SER A 2 -10.93 6.08 -44.10
CA SER A 2 -9.94 6.68 -45.00
C SER A 2 -8.92 7.50 -44.19
N TYR A 3 -7.75 7.77 -44.80
CA TYR A 3 -6.75 8.65 -44.18
C TYR A 3 -7.32 10.05 -43.85
N LYS A 4 -8.17 10.59 -44.74
CA LYS A 4 -8.83 11.88 -44.55
C LYS A 4 -9.79 11.87 -43.37
N GLU A 5 -10.61 10.82 -43.24
CA GLU A 5 -11.52 10.66 -42.10
C GLU A 5 -10.75 10.56 -40.78
N LYS A 6 -9.69 9.74 -40.73
CA LYS A 6 -8.86 9.59 -39.53
C LYS A 6 -8.19 10.91 -39.15
N HIS A 7 -7.69 11.67 -40.14
CA HIS A 7 -7.09 12.98 -39.90
C HIS A 7 -8.11 13.98 -39.35
N HIS A 8 -9.32 14.02 -39.91
CA HIS A 8 -10.39 14.88 -39.42
C HIS A 8 -10.79 14.52 -37.98
N GLU A 9 -10.95 13.23 -37.68
CA GLU A 9 -11.25 12.75 -36.32
C GLU A 9 -10.15 13.14 -35.32
N ASN A 10 -8.88 12.95 -35.69
CA ASN A 10 -7.75 13.37 -34.84
C ASN A 10 -7.78 14.87 -34.53
N MET A 11 -8.09 15.69 -35.54
CA MET A 11 -8.17 17.14 -35.38
C MET A 11 -9.29 17.53 -34.39
N ILE A 12 -10.46 16.90 -34.50
CA ILE A 12 -11.57 17.11 -33.55
C ILE A 12 -11.13 16.77 -32.13
N ILE A 13 -10.58 15.56 -31.92
CA ILE A 13 -10.15 15.10 -30.59
C ILE A 13 -9.15 16.08 -29.97
N LEU A 14 -8.16 16.55 -30.72
CA LEU A 14 -7.16 17.48 -30.21
C LEU A 14 -7.73 18.87 -29.94
N ILE A 15 -8.49 19.45 -30.86
CA ILE A 15 -9.08 20.79 -30.68
C ILE A 15 -10.00 20.82 -29.46
N ASP A 16 -10.75 19.74 -29.24
CA ASP A 16 -11.65 19.61 -28.10
C ASP A 16 -10.92 19.59 -26.76
N ILE A 17 -9.81 18.85 -26.64
CA ILE A 17 -9.12 18.66 -25.35
C ILE A 17 -7.99 19.66 -25.07
N LEU A 18 -7.39 20.26 -26.10
CA LEU A 18 -6.29 21.23 -25.94
C LEU A 18 -6.60 22.41 -25.00
N PRO A 19 -7.82 22.99 -24.99
CA PRO A 19 -8.18 24.04 -24.03
C PRO A 19 -7.97 23.63 -22.57
N GLU A 20 -8.12 22.35 -22.21
CA GLU A 20 -7.94 21.90 -20.83
C GLU A 20 -6.50 22.06 -20.35
N PHE A 21 -5.52 21.73 -21.19
CA PHE A 21 -4.10 21.92 -20.87
C PHE A 21 -3.73 23.40 -20.79
N ALA A 22 -4.43 24.26 -21.53
CA ALA A 22 -4.30 25.69 -21.42
C ALA A 22 -4.84 26.22 -20.10
N PHE A 23 -5.98 25.70 -19.62
CA PHE A 23 -6.49 26.01 -18.28
C PHE A 23 -5.52 25.58 -17.18
N ILE A 24 -5.00 24.35 -17.24
CA ILE A 24 -4.00 23.84 -16.29
C ILE A 24 -2.81 24.78 -16.22
N SER A 25 -2.25 25.16 -17.37
CA SER A 25 -1.07 26.04 -17.46
C SER A 25 -1.37 27.46 -16.98
N ARG A 26 -2.46 28.09 -17.49
CA ARG A 26 -2.83 29.47 -17.18
C ARG A 26 -3.09 29.71 -15.69
N TYR A 27 -3.73 28.75 -15.04
CA TYR A 27 -4.11 28.85 -13.63
C TYR A 27 -3.09 28.20 -12.69
N GLY A 28 -1.96 27.70 -13.20
CA GLY A 28 -0.91 27.08 -12.39
C GLY A 28 -1.42 25.91 -11.55
N MET A 29 -2.33 25.10 -12.11
CA MET A 29 -2.97 24.03 -11.35
C MET A 29 -1.95 22.98 -10.91
N LYS A 30 -1.80 22.80 -9.60
CA LYS A 30 -0.99 21.72 -9.02
C LYS A 30 -1.80 20.43 -9.01
N LEU A 31 -1.66 19.64 -10.06
CA LEU A 31 -2.33 18.34 -10.18
C LEU A 31 -1.79 17.34 -9.15
N PHE A 32 -2.68 16.46 -8.65
CA PHE A 32 -2.34 15.42 -7.68
C PHE A 32 -1.29 14.42 -8.21
N ALA A 33 -1.42 14.05 -9.48
CA ALA A 33 -0.41 13.36 -10.26
C ALA A 33 -0.28 14.06 -11.61
N SER A 34 0.80 13.83 -12.34
CA SER A 34 0.94 14.30 -13.71
C SER A 34 1.60 13.24 -14.58
N ASP A 35 1.02 12.99 -15.75
CA ASP A 35 1.60 12.14 -16.78
C ASP A 35 2.39 12.97 -17.79
N GLU A 36 3.25 12.31 -18.58
CA GLU A 36 4.14 13.03 -19.50
C GLU A 36 3.40 13.75 -20.62
N ILE A 37 2.26 13.24 -21.13
CA ILE A 37 1.54 13.97 -22.18
C ILE A 37 0.87 15.23 -21.61
N THR A 38 0.29 15.16 -20.42
CA THR A 38 -0.25 16.33 -19.72
C THR A 38 0.85 17.38 -19.49
N ARG A 39 2.03 16.99 -18.99
CA ARG A 39 3.18 17.91 -18.82
C ARG A 39 3.61 18.52 -20.15
N GLY A 40 3.81 17.69 -21.17
CA GLY A 40 4.27 18.12 -22.49
C GLY A 40 3.31 19.08 -23.17
N LEU A 41 2.00 18.81 -23.12
CA LEU A 41 0.99 19.69 -23.71
C LEU A 41 0.81 20.99 -22.93
N SER A 42 0.85 20.96 -21.59
CA SER A 42 0.84 22.19 -20.79
C SER A 42 2.08 23.05 -21.04
N GLU A 43 3.25 22.43 -21.18
CA GLU A 43 4.50 23.11 -21.49
C GLU A 43 4.51 23.69 -22.91
N MET A 44 3.97 22.94 -23.88
CA MET A 44 3.75 23.42 -25.24
C MET A 44 2.86 24.67 -25.25
N VAL A 45 1.76 24.67 -24.50
CA VAL A 45 0.88 25.85 -24.42
C VAL A 45 1.61 27.05 -23.82
N ARG A 46 2.46 26.82 -22.81
CA ARG A 46 3.21 27.87 -22.12
C ARG A 46 4.31 28.47 -22.98
N THR A 47 5.11 27.64 -23.65
CA THR A 47 6.33 28.03 -24.37
C THR A 47 6.13 28.25 -25.85
N LYS A 48 5.04 27.71 -26.41
CA LYS A 48 4.80 27.58 -27.86
C LYS A 48 5.82 26.69 -28.59
N HIS A 49 6.65 25.95 -27.84
CA HIS A 49 7.59 24.98 -28.38
C HIS A 49 6.97 23.58 -28.34
N ILE A 50 7.08 22.83 -29.43
CA ILE A 50 6.61 21.44 -29.52
C ILE A 50 7.82 20.53 -29.52
N GLU A 51 8.01 19.82 -28.42
CA GLU A 51 9.06 18.80 -28.33
C GLU A 51 8.73 17.59 -29.22
N THR A 52 9.76 16.98 -29.80
CA THR A 52 9.58 15.83 -30.71
C THR A 52 8.88 14.65 -30.00
N TRP A 53 9.20 14.41 -28.73
CA TRP A 53 8.56 13.34 -27.96
C TRP A 53 7.08 13.63 -27.67
N VAL A 54 6.65 14.89 -27.60
CA VAL A 54 5.24 15.27 -27.42
C VAL A 54 4.43 14.85 -28.63
N ILE A 55 4.97 15.02 -29.84
CA ILE A 55 4.30 14.55 -31.09
C ILE A 55 4.04 13.05 -31.02
N PHE A 56 5.02 12.27 -30.57
CA PHE A 56 4.88 10.82 -30.40
C PHE A 56 3.86 10.47 -29.30
N ALA A 57 3.90 11.14 -28.16
CA ALA A 57 2.95 10.92 -27.07
C ALA A 57 1.52 11.26 -27.49
N THR A 58 1.31 12.37 -28.20
CA THR A 58 0.01 12.75 -28.78
C THR A 58 -0.49 11.71 -29.76
N LYS A 59 0.41 11.10 -30.56
CA LYS A 59 0.02 10.02 -31.46
C LYS A 59 -0.51 8.79 -30.71
N ILE A 60 0.17 8.38 -29.63
CA ILE A 60 -0.28 7.28 -28.76
C ILE A 60 -1.64 7.62 -28.14
N PHE A 61 -1.81 8.84 -27.63
CA PHE A 61 -3.06 9.31 -27.07
C PHE A 61 -4.22 9.20 -28.08
N LEU A 62 -4.01 9.64 -29.32
CA LEU A 62 -5.00 9.52 -30.39
C LEU A 62 -5.31 8.06 -30.75
N ASP A 63 -4.29 7.19 -30.81
CA ASP A 63 -4.52 5.77 -31.08
C ASP A 63 -5.30 5.11 -29.94
N ILE A 64 -5.09 5.51 -28.68
CA ILE A 64 -5.93 5.07 -27.55
C ILE A 64 -7.38 5.53 -27.72
N HIS A 65 -7.62 6.77 -28.15
CA HIS A 65 -8.98 7.23 -28.45
C HIS A 65 -9.63 6.42 -29.57
N HIS A 66 -8.89 6.07 -30.62
CA HIS A 66 -9.41 5.24 -31.70
C HIS A 66 -9.63 3.77 -31.29
N LEU A 67 -8.92 3.28 -30.27
CA LEU A 67 -9.15 1.95 -29.72
C LEU A 67 -10.38 1.92 -28.80
N LEU A 68 -10.52 2.93 -27.94
CA LEU A 68 -11.60 3.00 -26.95
C LEU A 68 -12.92 3.51 -27.53
N ARG A 69 -12.85 4.40 -28.53
CA ARG A 69 -14.01 5.01 -29.23
C ARG A 69 -15.02 5.61 -28.25
N GLN A 70 -16.27 5.15 -28.28
CA GLN A 70 -17.33 5.61 -27.39
C GLN A 70 -17.10 5.26 -25.91
N ASN A 71 -16.10 4.44 -25.59
CA ASN A 71 -15.78 4.02 -24.22
C ASN A 71 -14.60 4.79 -23.60
N VAL A 72 -14.18 5.91 -24.19
CA VAL A 72 -13.07 6.72 -23.65
C VAL A 72 -13.35 7.18 -22.21
N ASP A 73 -14.60 7.51 -21.91
CA ASP A 73 -15.05 7.98 -20.59
C ASP A 73 -15.12 6.87 -19.54
N ARG A 74 -15.07 5.58 -19.93
CA ARG A 74 -15.02 4.45 -19.00
C ARG A 74 -13.86 4.60 -18.00
N ALA A 75 -12.72 5.11 -18.45
CA ALA A 75 -11.56 5.35 -17.59
C ALA A 75 -11.88 6.33 -16.45
N PHE A 76 -12.72 7.34 -16.70
CA PHE A 76 -13.20 8.25 -15.65
C PHE A 76 -14.12 7.53 -14.66
N THR A 77 -15.03 6.67 -15.13
CA THR A 77 -15.90 5.87 -14.26
C THR A 77 -15.09 4.94 -13.34
N GLU A 78 -14.07 4.27 -13.87
CA GLU A 78 -13.17 3.43 -13.07
C GLU A 78 -12.36 4.27 -12.07
N LEU A 79 -11.86 5.44 -12.49
CA LEU A 79 -11.19 6.38 -11.58
C LEU A 79 -12.12 6.84 -10.44
N GLN A 80 -13.39 7.13 -10.72
CA GLN A 80 -14.38 7.49 -9.69
C GLN A 80 -14.54 6.37 -8.66
N TYR A 81 -14.60 5.11 -9.12
CA TYR A 81 -14.69 3.96 -8.21
C TYR A 81 -13.46 3.87 -7.30
N VAL A 82 -12.25 3.98 -7.87
CA VAL A 82 -11.00 3.98 -7.12
C VAL A 82 -10.96 5.14 -6.11
N GLY A 83 -11.34 6.35 -6.53
CA GLY A 83 -11.39 7.52 -5.65
C GLY A 83 -12.39 7.35 -4.50
N LYS A 84 -13.58 6.80 -4.75
CA LYS A 84 -14.60 6.57 -3.72
C LYS A 84 -14.11 5.56 -2.70
N HIS A 85 -13.52 4.46 -3.17
CA HIS A 85 -12.95 3.45 -2.30
C HIS A 85 -11.82 4.02 -1.44
N ALA A 86 -10.86 4.74 -2.03
CA ALA A 86 -9.76 5.37 -1.30
C ALA A 86 -10.23 6.36 -0.22
N VAL A 87 -11.18 7.23 -0.56
CA VAL A 87 -11.76 8.20 0.38
C VAL A 87 -12.51 7.47 1.50
N HIS A 88 -13.28 6.44 1.19
CA HIS A 88 -13.98 5.63 2.19
C HIS A 88 -12.99 4.94 3.14
N THR A 89 -11.96 4.27 2.62
CA THR A 89 -10.94 3.58 3.41
C THR A 89 -10.22 4.54 4.37
N LEU A 90 -9.77 5.70 3.87
CA LEU A 90 -9.10 6.69 4.73
C LEU A 90 -10.06 7.29 5.76
N THR A 91 -11.31 7.56 5.39
CA THR A 91 -12.31 8.14 6.30
C THR A 91 -12.60 7.16 7.44
N ARG A 92 -12.85 5.89 7.12
CA ARG A 92 -13.03 4.82 8.12
C ARG A 92 -11.82 4.69 9.05
N TYR A 93 -10.60 4.74 8.50
CA TYR A 93 -9.39 4.75 9.32
C TYR A 93 -9.39 5.93 10.29
N PHE A 94 -9.64 7.16 9.80
CA PHE A 94 -9.61 8.34 10.66
C PHE A 94 -10.67 8.28 11.76
N GLU A 95 -11.89 7.82 11.44
CA GLU A 95 -12.97 7.58 12.40
C GLU A 95 -12.58 6.55 13.46
N PHE A 96 -12.05 5.38 13.05
CA PHE A 96 -11.57 4.35 13.98
C PHE A 96 -10.41 4.87 14.86
N SER A 97 -9.53 5.66 14.26
CA SER A 97 -8.34 6.17 14.92
C SER A 97 -8.63 7.30 15.90
N GLN A 98 -9.86 7.84 15.90
CA GLN A 98 -10.29 8.90 16.79
C GLN A 98 -10.30 8.38 18.24
N GLY A 99 -9.52 9.03 19.11
CA GLY A 99 -9.36 8.62 20.50
C GLY A 99 -8.28 7.58 20.77
N LEU A 100 -7.69 6.96 19.74
CA LEU A 100 -6.51 6.11 19.91
C LEU A 100 -5.31 6.95 20.32
N THR A 101 -4.64 6.56 21.40
CA THR A 101 -3.36 7.17 21.77
C THR A 101 -2.31 6.83 20.72
N ARG A 102 -1.73 7.86 20.08
CA ARG A 102 -0.71 7.68 19.05
C ARG A 102 0.62 7.22 19.67
N PRO A 103 1.31 6.24 19.07
CA PRO A 103 2.66 5.91 19.50
C PRO A 103 3.62 7.06 19.15
N SER A 104 4.74 7.18 19.87
CA SER A 104 5.75 8.21 19.61
C SER A 104 6.35 8.13 18.20
N THR A 105 6.28 6.96 17.57
CA THR A 105 6.68 6.68 16.19
C THR A 105 5.71 7.25 15.15
N TRP A 106 4.53 7.75 15.56
CA TRP A 106 3.52 8.35 14.70
C TRP A 106 3.17 9.79 15.12
N PRO A 107 3.99 10.78 14.76
CA PRO A 107 3.70 12.18 15.06
C PRO A 107 2.43 12.67 14.31
N GLU A 108 1.77 13.68 14.87
CA GLU A 108 0.54 14.30 14.30
C GLU A 108 0.73 14.79 12.85
N SER A 109 1.96 15.15 12.46
CA SER A 109 2.29 15.50 11.07
C SER A 109 1.92 14.39 10.08
N ASN A 110 1.96 13.12 10.49
CA ASN A 110 1.60 12.00 9.63
C ASN A 110 0.09 11.94 9.37
N ASP A 111 -0.74 12.27 10.37
CA ASP A 111 -2.20 12.37 10.20
C ASP A 111 -2.56 13.52 9.24
N LYS A 112 -1.77 14.60 9.24
CA LYS A 112 -1.90 15.70 8.25
C LYS A 112 -1.58 15.24 6.83
N ILE A 113 -0.62 14.33 6.64
CA ILE A 113 -0.32 13.73 5.33
C ILE A 113 -1.53 12.92 4.84
N GLY A 114 -2.06 12.01 5.66
CA GLY A 114 -3.23 11.22 5.29
C GLY A 114 -4.48 12.07 5.02
N SER A 115 -4.69 13.12 5.81
CA SER A 115 -5.79 14.08 5.59
C SER A 115 -5.62 14.83 4.27
N SER A 116 -4.40 15.25 3.95
CA SER A 116 -4.06 15.92 2.68
C SER A 116 -4.26 15.00 1.48
N LEU A 117 -3.93 13.71 1.60
CA LEU A 117 -4.21 12.70 0.57
C LEU A 117 -5.72 12.57 0.35
N ASN A 118 -6.50 12.43 1.43
CA ASN A 118 -7.96 12.30 1.34
C ASN A 118 -8.61 13.51 0.66
N GLU A 119 -8.20 14.73 1.03
CA GLU A 119 -8.69 15.95 0.39
C GLU A 119 -8.21 16.08 -1.07
N GLY A 120 -6.99 15.61 -1.38
CA GLY A 120 -6.50 15.50 -2.74
C GLY A 120 -7.39 14.59 -3.61
N PHE A 121 -7.73 13.39 -3.12
CA PHE A 121 -8.63 12.47 -3.82
C PHE A 121 -10.01 13.09 -4.02
N LYS A 122 -10.59 13.69 -2.98
CA LYS A 122 -11.89 14.37 -3.11
C LYS A 122 -11.83 15.49 -4.15
N LYS A 123 -10.79 16.33 -4.11
CA LYS A 123 -10.68 17.51 -4.97
C LYS A 123 -10.43 17.17 -6.45
N PHE A 124 -9.50 16.26 -6.73
CA PHE A 124 -9.02 16.00 -8.08
C PHE A 124 -9.68 14.79 -8.76
N ILE A 125 -10.35 13.93 -7.98
CA ILE A 125 -11.04 12.75 -8.50
C ILE A 125 -12.54 12.92 -8.32
N LEU A 126 -13.04 12.97 -7.09
CA LEU A 126 -14.50 12.94 -6.84
C LEU A 126 -15.22 14.25 -7.18
N LYS A 127 -14.49 15.37 -7.12
CA LYS A 127 -14.93 16.70 -7.53
C LYS A 127 -14.17 17.13 -8.77
N ASP A 128 -14.77 18.05 -9.49
CA ASP A 128 -14.10 18.66 -10.63
C ASP A 128 -13.29 19.88 -10.15
N ALA A 129 -11.97 19.73 -10.08
CA ALA A 129 -11.08 20.83 -9.69
C ALA A 129 -11.00 21.97 -10.72
N MET A 130 -11.42 21.73 -11.95
CA MET A 130 -11.23 22.63 -13.09
C MET A 130 -12.51 23.37 -13.47
N PHE A 131 -13.68 22.75 -13.32
CA PHE A 131 -14.97 23.38 -13.62
C PHE A 131 -15.21 24.70 -12.87
N PRO A 132 -14.92 24.83 -11.56
CA PRO A 132 -15.02 26.11 -10.87
C PRO A 132 -14.13 27.19 -11.51
N LEU A 133 -12.91 26.83 -11.95
CA LEU A 133 -12.01 27.77 -12.63
C LEU A 133 -12.57 28.23 -13.98
N LYS A 134 -13.24 27.34 -14.72
CA LYS A 134 -13.95 27.68 -15.96
C LYS A 134 -15.12 28.62 -15.69
N VAL A 135 -15.87 28.41 -14.61
CA VAL A 135 -16.95 29.31 -14.17
C VAL A 135 -16.38 30.71 -13.90
N ASP A 136 -15.34 30.81 -13.08
CA ASP A 136 -14.69 32.08 -12.73
C ASP A 136 -14.09 32.78 -13.97
N HIS A 137 -13.51 32.01 -14.90
CA HIS A 137 -12.99 32.51 -16.17
C HIS A 137 -14.08 33.16 -17.02
N ASN A 138 -15.19 32.45 -17.25
CA ASN A 138 -16.30 32.94 -18.05
C ASN A 138 -16.94 34.17 -17.41
N GLN A 139 -17.10 34.17 -16.08
CA GLN A 139 -17.60 35.35 -15.35
C GLN A 139 -16.71 36.57 -15.57
N THR A 140 -15.38 36.40 -15.49
CA THR A 140 -14.40 37.48 -15.75
C THR A 140 -14.53 38.04 -17.17
N LEU A 141 -14.86 37.19 -18.14
CA LEU A 141 -15.08 37.56 -19.54
C LEU A 141 -16.52 38.00 -19.85
N ARG A 142 -17.40 38.08 -18.84
CA ARG A 142 -18.85 38.35 -19.01
C ARG A 142 -19.54 37.38 -19.98
N GLN A 143 -19.08 36.13 -19.99
CA GLN A 143 -19.66 35.03 -20.76
C GLN A 143 -20.60 34.19 -19.90
N PRO A 144 -21.54 33.46 -20.50
CA PRO A 144 -22.38 32.50 -19.78
C PRO A 144 -21.54 31.46 -19.03
N PRO A 145 -22.05 30.90 -17.92
CA PRO A 145 -21.37 29.82 -17.23
C PRO A 145 -21.19 28.61 -18.16
N PRO A 146 -20.11 27.82 -18.00
CA PRO A 146 -19.92 26.60 -18.76
C PRO A 146 -21.12 25.65 -18.64
N ALA A 147 -21.47 24.98 -19.74
CA ALA A 147 -22.55 24.00 -19.75
C ALA A 147 -22.22 22.80 -18.86
N GLU A 148 -23.24 22.06 -18.41
CA GLU A 148 -23.06 20.87 -17.56
C GLU A 148 -22.22 19.77 -18.24
N SER A 149 -22.21 19.72 -19.58
CA SER A 149 -21.33 18.85 -20.37
C SER A 149 -19.84 19.10 -20.16
N GLU A 150 -19.46 20.29 -19.66
CA GLU A 150 -18.09 20.67 -19.32
C GLU A 150 -17.60 20.07 -18.00
N ARG A 151 -18.48 19.44 -17.21
CA ARG A 151 -18.06 18.75 -15.99
C ARG A 151 -17.24 17.51 -16.30
N PHE A 152 -16.10 17.45 -15.62
CA PHE A 152 -15.05 16.47 -15.72
C PHE A 152 -14.53 16.32 -17.15
N TYR A 153 -14.57 17.40 -17.95
CA TYR A 153 -14.32 17.33 -19.38
C TYR A 153 -12.96 16.69 -19.71
N LEU A 154 -11.89 17.13 -19.02
CA LEU A 154 -10.55 16.54 -19.13
C LEU A 154 -10.56 15.05 -18.79
N LEU A 155 -11.09 14.66 -17.62
CA LEU A 155 -11.02 13.26 -17.17
C LEU A 155 -11.86 12.32 -18.03
N LYS A 156 -13.03 12.78 -18.51
CA LYS A 156 -13.89 12.02 -19.43
C LYS A 156 -13.25 11.79 -20.80
N ARG A 157 -12.19 12.55 -21.15
CA ARG A 157 -11.52 12.47 -22.45
C ARG A 157 -10.02 12.17 -22.33
N HIS A 158 -9.50 11.91 -21.13
CA HIS A 158 -8.08 11.64 -20.94
C HIS A 158 -7.84 10.31 -20.21
N PRO A 159 -8.00 9.17 -20.91
CA PRO A 159 -7.97 7.85 -20.28
C PRO A 159 -6.59 7.52 -19.67
N ILE A 160 -5.50 7.99 -20.28
CA ILE A 160 -4.14 7.85 -19.73
C ILE A 160 -4.05 8.52 -18.35
N PHE A 161 -4.47 9.79 -18.26
CA PHE A 161 -4.40 10.56 -17.03
C PHE A 161 -5.29 9.94 -15.94
N CYS A 162 -6.47 9.44 -16.30
CA CYS A 162 -7.32 8.68 -15.38
C CYS A 162 -6.63 7.43 -14.81
N GLY A 163 -5.96 6.64 -15.66
CA GLY A 163 -5.18 5.48 -15.19
C GLY A 163 -4.04 5.86 -14.26
N ILE A 164 -3.35 6.97 -14.54
CA ILE A 164 -2.25 7.49 -13.71
C ILE A 164 -2.75 7.98 -12.35
N LEU A 165 -3.85 8.72 -12.32
CA LEU A 165 -4.49 9.14 -11.06
C LEU A 165 -4.97 7.94 -10.24
N ALA A 166 -5.56 6.93 -10.89
CA ALA A 166 -6.03 5.71 -10.22
C ALA A 166 -4.86 4.94 -9.61
N PHE A 167 -3.79 4.73 -10.38
CA PHE A 167 -2.59 4.04 -9.90
C PHE A 167 -1.93 4.80 -8.75
N ARG A 168 -1.76 6.13 -8.87
CA ARG A 168 -1.19 6.96 -7.81
C ARG A 168 -2.02 6.91 -6.53
N THR A 169 -3.35 6.89 -6.66
CA THR A 169 -4.27 6.79 -5.52
C THR A 169 -4.09 5.48 -4.77
N ILE A 170 -4.10 4.35 -5.49
CA ILE A 170 -3.89 3.01 -4.92
C ILE A 170 -2.53 2.95 -4.20
N LEU A 171 -1.49 3.48 -4.85
CA LEU A 171 -0.14 3.50 -4.31
C LEU A 171 -0.02 4.29 -3.01
N GLU A 172 -0.57 5.52 -2.94
CA GLU A 172 -0.49 6.34 -1.73
C GLU A 172 -1.31 5.76 -0.57
N VAL A 173 -2.50 5.20 -0.84
CA VAL A 173 -3.31 4.50 0.17
C VAL A 173 -2.52 3.32 0.75
N ASN A 174 -1.90 2.51 -0.11
CA ASN A 174 -1.09 1.37 0.31
C ASN A 174 0.11 1.81 1.18
N TYR A 175 0.86 2.81 0.72
CA TYR A 175 2.05 3.33 1.42
C TYR A 175 1.68 3.92 2.78
N PHE A 176 0.60 4.69 2.85
CA PHE A 176 0.13 5.28 4.10
C PHE A 176 -0.31 4.19 5.08
N GLY A 177 -1.09 3.21 4.62
CA GLY A 177 -1.56 2.10 5.46
C GLY A 177 -0.43 1.22 5.99
N ASN A 178 0.57 0.92 5.15
CA ASN A 178 1.78 0.20 5.58
C ASN A 178 2.55 1.01 6.65
N SER A 179 2.66 2.32 6.47
CA SER A 179 3.31 3.21 7.44
C SER A 179 2.59 3.24 8.79
N VAL A 180 1.25 3.32 8.79
CA VAL A 180 0.43 3.19 10.01
C VAL A 180 0.68 1.86 10.70
N ALA A 181 0.62 0.76 9.94
CA ALA A 181 0.82 -0.58 10.48
C ALA A 181 2.19 -0.77 11.14
N ASN A 182 3.24 -0.20 10.53
CA ASN A 182 4.59 -0.24 11.06
C ASN A 182 4.76 0.61 12.31
N ALA A 183 4.29 1.84 12.30
CA ALA A 183 4.41 2.73 13.45
C ALA A 183 3.64 2.20 14.67
N CYS A 184 2.46 1.64 14.43
CA CYS A 184 1.63 1.03 15.45
C CYS A 184 1.99 -0.43 15.74
N GLY A 185 2.96 -1.06 15.08
CA GLY A 185 3.27 -2.49 15.29
C GLY A 185 2.08 -3.45 15.10
N SER A 186 1.01 -3.01 14.45
CA SER A 186 -0.32 -3.62 14.50
C SER A 186 -0.48 -4.79 13.53
N ILE A 187 0.58 -5.20 12.84
CA ILE A 187 0.55 -6.36 11.93
C ILE A 187 1.64 -7.35 12.33
N ILE A 188 2.89 -6.91 12.44
CA ILE A 188 4.01 -7.79 12.78
C ILE A 188 3.78 -8.52 14.10
N TYR A 189 3.47 -7.82 15.19
CA TYR A 189 3.35 -8.49 16.49
C TYR A 189 2.12 -9.42 16.55
N PRO A 190 0.93 -9.00 16.08
CA PRO A 190 -0.20 -9.90 15.90
C PRO A 190 0.10 -11.12 15.01
N ALA A 191 0.91 -10.98 13.94
CA ALA A 191 1.30 -12.10 13.08
C ALA A 191 2.11 -13.17 13.84
N HIS A 192 3.00 -12.75 14.76
CA HIS A 192 3.75 -13.67 15.63
C HIS A 192 2.83 -14.41 16.60
N LEU A 193 1.84 -13.72 17.19
CA LEU A 193 0.85 -14.36 18.05
C LEU A 193 -0.02 -15.33 17.24
N TYR A 194 -0.54 -14.91 16.09
CA TYR A 194 -1.32 -15.72 15.18
C TYR A 194 -0.57 -17.01 14.80
N ASN A 195 0.69 -16.89 14.37
CA ASN A 195 1.52 -18.05 14.06
C ASN A 195 1.70 -18.99 15.27
N ALA A 196 1.95 -18.45 16.47
CA ALA A 196 2.06 -19.27 17.68
C ALA A 196 0.76 -20.02 18.01
N LEU A 197 -0.40 -19.37 17.84
CA LEU A 197 -1.71 -19.96 18.07
C LEU A 197 -2.10 -20.99 17.01
N ARG A 198 -1.62 -20.83 15.77
CA ARG A 198 -1.82 -21.79 14.67
C ARG A 198 -1.01 -23.08 14.82
N GLN A 199 -0.07 -23.13 15.76
CA GLN A 199 0.81 -24.28 16.00
C GLN A 199 0.50 -25.06 17.27
N LYS A 200 -0.49 -24.62 18.07
CA LYS A 200 -0.94 -25.38 19.23
C LYS A 200 -1.69 -26.64 18.80
N ASP A 201 -1.86 -27.60 19.72
CA ASP A 201 -2.53 -28.88 19.46
C ASP A 201 -3.96 -28.70 18.92
N ASN A 202 -4.64 -27.65 19.37
CA ASN A 202 -5.96 -27.25 18.85
C ASN A 202 -5.84 -25.88 18.15
N PRO A 203 -5.36 -25.80 16.90
CA PRO A 203 -5.02 -24.54 16.24
C PRO A 203 -6.26 -23.66 16.01
N ILE A 204 -6.05 -22.34 16.06
CA ILE A 204 -7.09 -21.38 15.73
C ILE A 204 -7.45 -21.41 14.23
N LYS A 205 -8.63 -20.93 13.85
CA LYS A 205 -9.09 -20.74 12.47
C LYS A 205 -8.20 -19.80 11.67
N PRO A 206 -8.20 -19.93 10.33
CA PRO A 206 -7.45 -19.03 9.46
C PRO A 206 -7.94 -17.59 9.64
N TRP A 207 -7.02 -16.64 9.64
CA TRP A 207 -7.34 -15.21 9.61
C TRP A 207 -7.01 -14.67 8.21
N PRO A 208 -7.99 -14.57 7.30
CA PRO A 208 -7.71 -14.39 5.87
C PRO A 208 -6.84 -13.17 5.54
N LEU A 209 -7.10 -12.02 6.17
CA LEU A 209 -6.30 -10.81 5.95
C LEU A 209 -4.87 -10.93 6.51
N MET A 210 -4.70 -11.63 7.63
CA MET A 210 -3.36 -11.89 8.19
C MET A 210 -2.58 -12.88 7.31
N ASP A 211 -3.22 -13.94 6.84
CA ASP A 211 -2.63 -14.91 5.90
C ASP A 211 -2.20 -14.20 4.61
N GLN A 212 -3.05 -13.32 4.08
CA GLN A 212 -2.73 -12.51 2.90
C GLN A 212 -1.57 -11.53 3.17
N ALA A 213 -1.51 -10.90 4.33
CA ALA A 213 -0.38 -10.05 4.71
C ALA A 213 0.94 -10.83 4.78
N ILE A 214 0.93 -12.02 5.38
CA ILE A 214 2.09 -12.91 5.46
C ILE A 214 2.51 -13.36 4.05
N ALA A 215 1.57 -13.68 3.17
CA ALA A 215 1.86 -14.06 1.79
C ALA A 215 2.50 -12.91 1.00
N ILE A 216 1.96 -11.69 1.11
CA ILE A 216 2.48 -10.50 0.40
C ILE A 216 3.87 -10.12 0.91
N HIS A 217 4.10 -10.18 2.22
CA HIS A 217 5.39 -9.80 2.82
C HIS A 217 6.38 -10.95 2.93
N THR A 218 5.97 -12.18 2.67
CA THR A 218 6.71 -13.44 2.87
C THR A 218 7.03 -13.73 4.33
N GLU A 219 7.12 -15.03 4.67
CA GLU A 219 7.53 -15.48 6.00
C GLU A 219 8.92 -14.95 6.39
N GLU A 220 9.84 -14.87 5.44
CA GLU A 220 11.21 -14.41 5.69
C GLU A 220 11.25 -13.02 6.31
N ARG A 221 10.38 -12.12 5.84
CA ARG A 221 10.36 -10.73 6.31
C ARG A 221 9.53 -10.58 7.57
N VAL A 222 8.41 -11.30 7.70
CA VAL A 222 7.54 -11.23 8.89
C VAL A 222 8.19 -11.91 10.11
N PHE A 223 8.93 -13.00 9.89
CA PHE A 223 9.45 -13.87 10.95
C PHE A 223 10.98 -13.94 11.04
N VAL A 224 11.73 -13.05 10.38
CA VAL A 224 13.21 -13.06 10.44
C VAL A 224 13.78 -14.42 9.96
N GLY A 225 13.43 -14.82 8.75
CA GLY A 225 13.93 -16.03 8.08
C GLY A 225 12.83 -17.01 7.66
N SER A 226 12.16 -17.64 8.62
CA SER A 226 11.05 -18.57 8.37
C SER A 226 10.06 -18.51 9.52
N ALA A 227 8.80 -18.92 9.28
CA ALA A 227 7.82 -19.03 10.35
C ALA A 227 8.39 -19.89 11.51
N PRO A 228 8.39 -19.37 12.76
CA PRO A 228 8.97 -20.07 13.90
C PRO A 228 8.11 -21.29 14.21
N LYS A 229 8.72 -22.46 14.42
CA LYS A 229 8.00 -23.74 14.64
C LYS A 229 7.84 -24.14 16.11
N SER A 230 8.27 -23.27 17.01
CA SER A 230 8.22 -23.49 18.46
C SER A 230 7.96 -22.18 19.17
N LEU A 231 7.35 -22.24 20.35
CA LEU A 231 7.09 -21.05 21.16
C LEU A 231 8.39 -20.30 21.53
N ALA A 232 9.47 -21.05 21.78
CA ALA A 232 10.79 -20.47 22.05
C ALA A 232 11.33 -19.68 20.85
N ASP A 233 11.16 -20.20 19.63
CA ASP A 233 11.53 -19.49 18.40
C ASP A 233 10.62 -18.28 18.16
N CYS A 234 9.30 -18.40 18.39
CA CYS A 234 8.37 -17.26 18.34
C CYS A 234 8.83 -16.14 19.28
N SER A 235 9.15 -16.48 20.53
CA SER A 235 9.62 -15.51 21.53
C SER A 235 10.93 -14.84 21.13
N LYS A 236 11.89 -15.61 20.58
CA LYS A 236 13.15 -15.07 20.09
C LYS A 236 12.92 -14.13 18.90
N GLN A 237 12.17 -14.55 17.90
CA GLN A 237 11.98 -13.77 16.67
C GLN A 237 11.13 -12.51 16.92
N VAL A 238 10.05 -12.59 17.71
CA VAL A 238 9.25 -11.39 18.05
C VAL A 238 10.10 -10.37 18.82
N SER A 239 11.03 -10.84 19.66
CA SER A 239 12.00 -9.97 20.33
C SER A 239 12.95 -9.29 19.34
N LEU A 240 13.44 -10.01 18.32
CA LEU A 240 14.25 -9.40 17.27
C LEU A 240 13.46 -8.35 16.46
N MET A 241 12.16 -8.58 16.24
CA MET A 241 11.28 -7.60 15.59
C MET A 241 11.03 -6.36 16.46
N LEU A 242 10.91 -6.53 17.79
CA LEU A 242 10.84 -5.43 18.76
C LEU A 242 12.15 -4.61 18.86
N GLY A 243 13.24 -5.10 18.25
CA GLY A 243 14.52 -4.41 18.24
C GLY A 243 15.50 -4.88 19.32
N TYR A 244 15.28 -6.03 19.96
CA TYR A 244 16.33 -6.66 20.77
C TYR A 244 17.46 -7.18 19.87
N SER A 245 18.69 -7.15 20.39
CA SER A 245 19.88 -7.59 19.67
C SER A 245 20.03 -9.12 19.70
N VAL A 246 20.70 -9.71 18.71
CA VAL A 246 20.92 -11.17 18.67
C VAL A 246 21.77 -11.64 19.85
N GLU A 247 22.69 -10.79 20.31
CA GLU A 247 23.54 -10.98 21.49
C GLU A 247 22.71 -11.17 22.78
N GLN A 248 21.46 -10.70 22.81
CA GLN A 248 20.52 -10.94 23.91
C GLN A 248 20.33 -12.44 24.20
N PHE A 249 20.49 -13.28 23.17
CA PHE A 249 20.23 -14.73 23.22
C PHE A 249 21.52 -15.57 23.27
N ALA A 250 22.69 -14.98 23.56
CA ALA A 250 23.96 -15.69 23.65
C ALA A 250 24.05 -16.61 24.88
N ARG A 251 24.65 -17.80 24.71
CA ARG A 251 24.60 -18.93 25.66
C ARG A 251 25.27 -18.70 27.04
N ASN A 252 26.03 -17.61 27.21
CA ASN A 252 26.77 -17.27 28.46
C ASN A 252 26.61 -15.79 28.86
N ARG A 253 25.44 -15.20 28.56
CA ARG A 253 25.19 -13.77 28.81
C ARG A 253 24.96 -13.48 30.31
N ARG A 254 25.62 -12.43 30.82
CA ARG A 254 25.30 -11.83 32.14
C ARG A 254 24.00 -11.01 32.03
N GLN A 255 23.04 -11.23 32.95
CA GLN A 255 21.70 -10.63 32.90
C GLN A 255 21.66 -9.16 33.36
N ASN A 256 22.39 -8.26 32.69
CA ASN A 256 22.45 -6.84 33.04
C ASN A 256 21.41 -6.01 32.25
N GLY A 257 20.16 -6.49 32.14
CA GLY A 257 19.08 -5.82 31.40
C GLY A 257 18.90 -6.30 29.95
N PRO A 258 18.14 -5.61 29.10
CA PRO A 258 18.02 -5.92 27.67
C PRO A 258 19.11 -5.27 26.81
N ILE A 259 19.60 -5.98 25.79
CA ILE A 259 20.47 -5.42 24.74
C ILE A 259 19.60 -5.00 23.56
N ILE A 260 19.62 -3.71 23.24
CA ILE A 260 18.87 -3.13 22.12
C ILE A 260 19.75 -3.08 20.87
N SER A 261 19.17 -3.47 19.75
CA SER A 261 19.78 -3.38 18.43
C SER A 261 19.96 -1.93 18.02
N LYS A 262 21.15 -1.60 17.48
CA LYS A 262 21.41 -0.28 16.87
C LYS A 262 20.48 0.03 15.67
N LYS A 263 19.93 -1.01 15.04
CA LYS A 263 19.01 -0.87 13.89
C LYS A 263 17.55 -0.64 14.32
N GLY A 264 17.25 -0.72 15.62
CA GLY A 264 15.89 -0.55 16.13
C GLY A 264 14.94 -1.69 15.74
N PRO A 265 13.62 -1.48 15.94
CA PRO A 265 12.59 -2.44 15.57
C PRO A 265 12.49 -2.64 14.06
N ARG A 266 11.98 -3.79 13.64
CA ARG A 266 11.78 -4.15 12.24
C ARG A 266 10.29 -4.07 11.88
N GLY A 267 9.99 -3.56 10.70
CA GLY A 267 8.63 -3.46 10.16
C GLY A 267 8.48 -4.17 8.82
N LEU A 268 7.25 -4.13 8.31
CA LEU A 268 6.89 -4.47 6.95
C LEU A 268 7.69 -3.63 5.96
N LYS A 269 8.12 -4.25 4.85
CA LYS A 269 8.77 -3.53 3.76
C LYS A 269 7.72 -2.98 2.80
N LYS A 270 8.15 -2.11 1.88
CA LYS A 270 7.33 -1.74 0.73
C LYS A 270 7.15 -2.98 -0.17
N THR A 271 5.95 -3.15 -0.71
CA THR A 271 5.55 -4.34 -1.48
C THR A 271 5.66 -4.15 -2.99
N SER A 272 5.70 -2.89 -3.43
CA SER A 272 5.81 -2.51 -4.83
C SER A 272 7.26 -2.14 -5.16
N VAL A 273 7.80 -2.87 -6.13
CA VAL A 273 9.16 -2.74 -6.65
C VAL A 273 9.34 -1.43 -7.42
N LEU A 274 8.35 -1.07 -8.24
CA LEU A 274 8.38 0.19 -9.00
C LEU A 274 7.63 1.31 -8.27
N GLY A 275 7.20 1.07 -7.04
CA GLY A 275 6.33 1.98 -6.30
C GLY A 275 6.99 3.32 -6.04
N GLU A 276 8.24 3.34 -5.57
CA GLU A 276 8.97 4.59 -5.36
C GLU A 276 9.23 5.32 -6.68
N PHE A 277 9.64 4.58 -7.71
CA PHE A 277 9.85 5.11 -9.06
C PHE A 277 8.59 5.84 -9.57
N TYR A 278 7.42 5.19 -9.50
CA TYR A 278 6.17 5.81 -9.92
C TYR A 278 5.73 6.92 -8.96
N ARG A 279 5.95 6.78 -7.64
CA ARG A 279 5.56 7.80 -6.67
C ARG A 279 6.34 9.10 -6.85
N GLU A 280 7.63 9.01 -7.13
CA GLU A 280 8.46 10.18 -7.41
C GLU A 280 8.19 10.71 -8.81
N GLY A 281 8.21 9.83 -9.82
CA GLY A 281 8.06 10.20 -11.21
C GLY A 281 6.69 10.79 -11.56
N LEU A 282 5.61 10.35 -10.92
CA LEU A 282 4.25 10.87 -11.16
C LEU A 282 3.90 12.07 -10.28
N ALA A 283 4.80 12.55 -9.41
CA ALA A 283 4.58 13.77 -8.65
C ALA A 283 4.47 14.99 -9.60
N THR A 284 3.86 16.09 -9.16
CA THR A 284 3.64 17.28 -10.01
C THR A 284 4.91 17.74 -10.75
N ASN A 285 6.06 17.73 -10.06
CA ASN A 285 7.37 18.09 -10.61
C ASN A 285 8.32 16.88 -10.74
N GLY A 286 7.77 15.67 -10.72
CA GLY A 286 8.54 14.44 -10.85
C GLY A 286 9.05 14.22 -12.27
N GLY A 287 10.12 13.43 -12.40
CA GLY A 287 10.58 12.91 -13.68
C GLY A 287 10.68 11.39 -13.63
N MET A 288 10.22 10.71 -14.69
CA MET A 288 10.34 9.25 -14.80
C MET A 288 11.61 8.86 -15.55
N ALA A 289 12.72 8.72 -14.82
CA ALA A 289 13.95 8.15 -15.36
C ALA A 289 14.07 6.66 -14.98
N ILE A 290 13.77 5.75 -15.90
CA ILE A 290 13.89 4.31 -15.65
C ILE A 290 15.38 3.95 -15.57
N THR A 291 15.79 3.39 -14.45
CA THR A 291 17.18 2.94 -14.24
C THR A 291 17.35 1.45 -14.54
N ILE A 292 18.60 1.01 -14.74
CA ILE A 292 18.96 -0.41 -14.85
C ILE A 292 18.47 -1.21 -13.63
N HIS A 293 18.56 -0.62 -12.43
CA HIS A 293 18.07 -1.24 -11.20
C HIS A 293 16.56 -1.49 -11.25
N ASN A 294 15.76 -0.53 -11.73
CA ASN A 294 14.32 -0.72 -11.85
C ASN A 294 13.96 -1.88 -12.79
N VAL A 295 14.69 -2.02 -13.89
CA VAL A 295 14.47 -3.12 -14.84
C VAL A 295 14.91 -4.47 -14.23
N GLU A 296 16.04 -4.50 -13.52
CA GLU A 296 16.48 -5.71 -12.81
C GLU A 296 15.47 -6.18 -11.76
N GLU A 297 14.98 -5.26 -10.94
CA GLU A 297 14.04 -5.57 -9.87
C GLU A 297 12.70 -6.08 -10.44
N LEU A 298 12.19 -5.44 -11.50
CA LEU A 298 11.01 -5.91 -12.25
C LEU A 298 11.19 -7.35 -12.74
N LEU A 299 12.30 -7.63 -13.43
CA LEU A 299 12.56 -8.95 -14.02
C LEU A 299 12.79 -10.04 -12.95
N ASN A 300 13.35 -9.67 -11.79
CA ASN A 300 13.51 -10.56 -10.67
C ASN A 300 12.16 -10.96 -10.06
N GLU A 301 11.24 -10.02 -9.85
CA GLU A 301 9.88 -10.32 -9.39
C GLU A 301 9.14 -11.23 -10.38
N GLN A 302 9.24 -10.97 -11.68
CA GLN A 302 8.65 -11.85 -12.70
C GLN A 302 9.22 -13.27 -12.69
N ALA A 303 10.47 -13.44 -12.25
CA ALA A 303 11.09 -14.76 -12.12
C ALA A 303 10.62 -15.51 -10.87
N MET A 304 10.21 -14.78 -9.82
CA MET A 304 9.67 -15.36 -8.59
C MET A 304 8.20 -15.78 -8.74
N ASP A 305 7.45 -15.10 -9.60
CA ASP A 305 6.07 -15.50 -9.92
C ASP A 305 6.04 -16.68 -10.89
N SER A 306 5.45 -17.81 -10.48
CA SER A 306 5.47 -19.05 -11.28
C SER A 306 4.76 -18.92 -12.63
N GLU A 307 3.68 -18.13 -12.71
CA GLU A 307 2.91 -17.94 -13.94
C GLU A 307 3.73 -17.08 -14.92
N LEU A 308 4.22 -15.93 -14.47
CA LEU A 308 5.05 -15.04 -15.29
C LEU A 308 6.37 -15.70 -15.67
N ALA A 309 7.00 -16.45 -14.77
CA ALA A 309 8.24 -17.15 -15.04
C ALA A 309 8.07 -18.18 -16.17
N SER A 310 6.87 -18.72 -16.35
CA SER A 310 6.54 -19.67 -17.40
C SER A 310 6.34 -19.02 -18.78
N LYS A 311 5.88 -17.75 -18.83
CA LYS A 311 5.50 -17.04 -20.06
C LYS A 311 6.69 -16.88 -21.03
N PRO A 312 6.50 -17.17 -22.34
CA PRO A 312 7.57 -17.04 -23.34
C PRO A 312 8.20 -15.64 -23.39
N ASN A 313 7.39 -14.58 -23.33
CA ASN A 313 7.89 -13.20 -23.42
C ASN A 313 8.71 -12.82 -22.19
N SER A 314 8.28 -13.19 -20.98
CA SER A 314 9.07 -13.03 -19.75
C SER A 314 10.41 -13.79 -19.82
N LYS A 315 10.40 -15.05 -20.28
CA LYS A 315 11.65 -15.82 -20.48
C LYS A 315 12.58 -15.14 -21.49
N SER A 316 12.03 -14.63 -22.59
CA SER A 316 12.77 -13.93 -23.64
C SER A 316 13.39 -12.64 -23.11
N ALA A 317 12.61 -11.80 -22.43
CA ALA A 317 13.07 -10.56 -21.81
C ALA A 317 14.19 -10.82 -20.78
N ARG A 318 14.00 -11.80 -19.89
CA ARG A 318 15.03 -12.18 -18.90
C ARG A 318 16.32 -12.69 -19.55
N ARG A 319 16.23 -13.49 -20.62
CA ARG A 319 17.41 -13.95 -21.37
C ARG A 319 18.13 -12.79 -22.06
N ALA A 320 17.40 -11.91 -22.73
CA ALA A 320 17.96 -10.73 -23.39
C ALA A 320 18.66 -9.81 -22.38
N TRP A 321 18.02 -9.58 -21.23
CA TRP A 321 18.58 -8.81 -20.14
C TRP A 321 19.83 -9.45 -19.54
N ALA A 322 19.82 -10.75 -19.26
CA ALA A 322 20.97 -11.46 -18.71
C ALA A 322 22.18 -11.41 -19.65
N ALA A 323 21.96 -11.48 -20.97
CA ALA A 323 23.02 -11.48 -21.97
C ALA A 323 23.59 -10.08 -22.25
N THR A 324 22.75 -9.05 -22.31
CA THR A 324 23.14 -7.73 -22.86
C THR A 324 22.87 -6.54 -21.94
N ARG A 325 22.13 -6.74 -20.84
CA ARG A 325 21.59 -5.66 -19.99
C ARG A 325 20.81 -4.61 -20.79
N ARG A 326 20.16 -5.03 -21.88
CA ARG A 326 19.35 -4.17 -22.75
C ARG A 326 18.04 -4.88 -23.08
N LEU A 327 16.96 -4.10 -23.10
CA LEU A 327 15.65 -4.49 -23.63
C LEU A 327 15.26 -3.50 -24.71
N THR A 328 14.51 -3.98 -25.70
CA THR A 328 13.79 -3.06 -26.59
C THR A 328 12.64 -2.39 -25.83
N PRO A 329 12.16 -1.21 -26.29
CA PRO A 329 11.00 -0.57 -25.67
C PRO A 329 9.77 -1.50 -25.59
N LEU A 330 9.54 -2.32 -26.62
CA LEU A 330 8.44 -3.29 -26.63
C LEU A 330 8.63 -4.38 -25.57
N GLN A 331 9.82 -4.95 -25.44
CA GLN A 331 10.10 -5.96 -24.41
C GLN A 331 9.89 -5.40 -23.00
N LEU A 332 10.32 -4.16 -22.74
CA LEU A 332 10.11 -3.51 -21.46
C LEU A 332 8.62 -3.24 -21.20
N LEU A 333 7.88 -2.71 -22.19
CA LEU A 333 6.45 -2.45 -22.06
C LEU A 333 5.64 -3.74 -21.85
N GLU A 334 6.00 -4.83 -22.53
CA GLU A 334 5.38 -6.15 -22.31
C GLU A 334 5.67 -6.67 -20.90
N ALA A 335 6.91 -6.55 -20.42
CA ALA A 335 7.25 -6.95 -19.06
C ALA A 335 6.45 -6.14 -18.02
N LEU A 336 6.36 -4.82 -18.20
CA LEU A 336 5.56 -3.96 -17.33
C LEU A 336 4.07 -4.33 -17.38
N ARG A 337 3.49 -4.48 -18.57
CA ARG A 337 2.09 -4.88 -18.77
C ARG A 337 1.77 -6.18 -18.04
N ASP A 338 2.64 -7.18 -18.16
CA ASP A 338 2.40 -8.50 -17.58
C ASP A 338 2.57 -8.52 -16.06
N TYR A 339 3.43 -7.65 -15.52
CA TYR A 339 3.67 -7.52 -14.07
C TYR A 339 2.61 -6.67 -13.34
N LEU A 340 2.07 -5.64 -13.99
CA LEU A 340 1.13 -4.69 -13.38
C LEU A 340 -0.04 -5.35 -12.63
N PRO A 341 -0.72 -6.39 -13.15
CA PRO A 341 -1.81 -7.05 -12.41
C PRO A 341 -1.37 -7.64 -11.06
N ILE A 342 -0.18 -8.23 -11.00
CA ILE A 342 0.38 -8.81 -9.76
C ILE A 342 0.71 -7.70 -8.77
N GLU A 343 1.36 -6.64 -9.26
CA GLU A 343 1.68 -5.48 -8.42
C GLU A 343 0.41 -4.81 -7.89
N LEU A 344 -0.61 -4.63 -8.72
CA LEU A 344 -1.91 -4.10 -8.31
C LEU A 344 -2.59 -4.99 -7.27
N GLY A 345 -2.46 -6.31 -7.37
CA GLY A 345 -2.96 -7.25 -6.36
C GLY A 345 -2.32 -6.99 -4.98
N LYS A 346 -0.99 -6.82 -4.94
CA LYS A 346 -0.25 -6.49 -3.70
C LYS A 346 -0.61 -5.08 -3.18
N LEU A 347 -0.75 -4.10 -4.07
CA LEU A 347 -1.03 -2.71 -3.71
C LEU A 347 -2.47 -2.49 -3.21
N LYS A 348 -3.43 -3.30 -3.62
CA LYS A 348 -4.81 -3.22 -3.15
C LYS A 348 -5.04 -3.85 -1.78
N PHE A 349 -4.01 -4.39 -1.14
CA PHE A 349 -4.13 -4.94 0.21
C PHE A 349 -4.55 -3.86 1.23
N ASP A 350 -5.61 -4.14 1.98
CA ASP A 350 -6.19 -3.20 2.95
C ASP A 350 -5.47 -3.28 4.31
N TYR A 351 -4.34 -2.56 4.40
CA TYR A 351 -3.60 -2.42 5.66
C TYR A 351 -4.42 -1.76 6.77
N PHE A 352 -5.37 -0.88 6.44
CA PHE A 352 -6.18 -0.18 7.45
C PHE A 352 -7.18 -1.12 8.11
N ARG A 353 -7.84 -1.98 7.31
CA ARG A 353 -8.73 -3.01 7.84
C ARG A 353 -7.98 -4.00 8.71
N LEU A 354 -6.81 -4.46 8.29
CA LEU A 354 -6.01 -5.37 9.11
C LEU A 354 -5.49 -4.69 10.39
N HIS A 355 -5.11 -3.41 10.32
CA HIS A 355 -4.78 -2.60 11.49
C HIS A 355 -5.96 -2.55 12.48
N GLU A 356 -7.15 -2.20 12.00
CA GLU A 356 -8.38 -2.15 12.81
C GLU A 356 -8.66 -3.50 13.49
N GLN A 357 -8.69 -4.59 12.72
CA GLN A 357 -8.93 -5.93 13.24
C GLN A 357 -7.89 -6.31 14.31
N SER A 358 -6.63 -5.98 14.07
CA SER A 358 -5.56 -6.29 15.01
C SER A 358 -5.68 -5.51 16.32
N ILE A 359 -5.99 -4.21 16.25
CA ILE A 359 -6.18 -3.39 17.46
C ILE A 359 -7.41 -3.86 18.23
N GLN A 360 -8.52 -4.18 17.55
CA GLN A 360 -9.73 -4.72 18.19
C GLN A 360 -9.46 -6.07 18.86
N MET A 361 -8.79 -6.99 18.17
CA MET A 361 -8.38 -8.29 18.73
C MET A 361 -7.52 -8.12 19.99
N LEU A 362 -6.53 -7.23 19.95
CA LEU A 362 -5.66 -6.97 21.11
C LEU A 362 -6.43 -6.35 22.28
N ARG A 363 -7.38 -5.44 22.02
CA ARG A 363 -8.29 -4.91 23.06
C ARG A 363 -9.12 -6.02 23.69
N THR A 364 -9.68 -6.95 22.90
CA THR A 364 -10.43 -8.09 23.43
C THR A 364 -9.55 -8.98 24.30
N ILE A 365 -8.30 -9.26 23.88
CA ILE A 365 -7.35 -10.00 24.73
C ILE A 365 -7.11 -9.28 26.05
N VAL A 366 -6.89 -7.96 26.04
CA VAL A 366 -6.69 -7.17 27.26
C VAL A 366 -7.88 -7.29 28.20
N ILE A 367 -9.10 -7.11 27.70
CA ILE A 367 -10.33 -7.19 28.51
C ILE A 367 -10.47 -8.58 29.14
N GLU A 368 -10.31 -9.64 28.35
CA GLU A 368 -10.55 -11.02 28.82
C GLU A 368 -9.41 -11.57 29.70
N MET A 369 -8.19 -11.03 29.56
CA MET A 369 -6.99 -11.55 30.20
C MET A 369 -6.32 -10.57 31.16
N ASP A 370 -6.99 -9.48 31.54
CA ASP A 370 -6.44 -8.44 32.41
C ASP A 370 -5.84 -9.00 33.71
N GLN A 371 -6.58 -9.87 34.40
CA GLN A 371 -6.11 -10.50 35.64
C GLN A 371 -4.87 -11.40 35.43
N ASP A 372 -4.77 -12.04 34.27
CA ASP A 372 -3.58 -12.81 33.92
C ASP A 372 -2.39 -11.86 33.71
N PHE A 373 -2.58 -10.76 32.98
CA PHE A 373 -1.52 -9.78 32.76
C PHE A 373 -1.07 -9.08 34.05
N LEU A 374 -2.00 -8.68 34.92
CA LEU A 374 -1.67 -8.11 36.24
C LEU A 374 -0.85 -9.10 37.08
N LYS A 375 -1.17 -10.39 37.02
CA LYS A 375 -0.44 -11.43 37.74
C LYS A 375 1.00 -11.60 37.23
N TYR A 376 1.21 -11.61 35.92
CA TYR A 376 2.53 -11.90 35.34
C TYR A 376 3.41 -10.65 35.11
N LEU A 377 2.80 -9.49 34.88
CA LEU A 377 3.46 -8.27 34.43
C LEU A 377 3.29 -7.09 35.41
N GLY A 378 2.30 -7.13 36.32
CA GLY A 378 2.03 -6.08 37.30
C GLY A 378 1.12 -4.94 36.79
N GLN A 379 0.83 -3.97 37.67
CA GLN A 379 -0.16 -2.90 37.43
C GLN A 379 0.20 -1.90 36.31
N GLY A 380 1.43 -1.92 35.80
CA GLY A 380 1.91 -1.01 34.75
C GLY A 380 2.13 -1.69 33.39
N TYR A 381 1.52 -2.85 33.14
CA TYR A 381 1.77 -3.61 31.90
C TYR A 381 1.25 -2.90 30.64
N LEU A 382 0.26 -2.02 30.78
CA LEU A 382 -0.36 -1.25 29.72
C LEU A 382 -0.74 0.15 30.23
N GLU A 383 0.03 1.16 29.85
CA GLU A 383 -0.19 2.55 30.27
C GLU A 383 -1.27 3.25 29.44
N ASN A 384 -1.31 2.95 28.13
CA ASN A 384 -2.28 3.51 27.19
C ASN A 384 -2.35 2.65 25.92
N GLU A 385 -3.26 3.01 25.02
CA GLU A 385 -3.55 2.21 23.83
C GLU A 385 -2.39 2.10 22.82
N SER A 386 -1.42 3.01 22.86
CA SER A 386 -0.25 2.90 21.97
C SER A 386 0.61 1.65 22.26
N GLN A 387 0.44 1.05 23.45
CA GLN A 387 1.14 -0.15 23.89
C GLN A 387 0.36 -1.45 23.63
N LEU A 388 -0.89 -1.40 23.14
CA LEU A 388 -1.67 -2.58 22.75
C LEU A 388 -0.90 -3.60 21.89
N PRO A 389 -0.08 -3.20 20.91
CA PRO A 389 0.68 -4.12 20.09
C PRO A 389 1.64 -5.02 20.88
N PHE A 390 2.06 -4.61 22.08
CA PHE A 390 2.93 -5.39 22.96
C PHE A 390 2.22 -6.53 23.69
N ILE A 391 0.90 -6.56 23.67
CA ILE A 391 0.12 -7.68 24.24
C ILE A 391 0.45 -9.00 23.53
N ALA A 392 0.62 -8.97 22.21
CA ALA A 392 1.02 -10.15 21.44
C ALA A 392 2.36 -10.76 21.91
N PRO A 393 3.48 -10.01 21.99
CA PRO A 393 4.73 -10.55 22.51
C PRO A 393 4.65 -10.91 23.99
N TYR A 394 3.88 -10.19 24.81
CA TYR A 394 3.68 -10.58 26.21
C TYR A 394 3.05 -11.96 26.35
N VAL A 395 1.99 -12.26 25.60
CA VAL A 395 1.37 -13.60 25.59
C VAL A 395 2.40 -14.67 25.22
N ILE A 396 3.20 -14.44 24.17
CA ILE A 396 4.24 -15.37 23.72
C ILE A 396 5.33 -15.55 24.79
N MET A 397 5.78 -14.46 25.41
CA MET A 397 6.84 -14.48 26.41
C MET A 397 6.41 -15.18 27.70
N ILE A 398 5.22 -14.87 28.22
CA ILE A 398 4.66 -15.53 29.42
C ILE A 398 4.50 -17.02 29.16
N ALA A 399 3.96 -17.39 27.99
CA ALA A 399 3.79 -18.79 27.64
C ALA A 399 5.13 -19.53 27.53
N THR A 400 6.14 -18.91 26.92
CA THR A 400 7.49 -19.47 26.80
C THR A 400 8.16 -19.67 28.16
N GLN A 401 8.05 -18.68 29.06
CA GLN A 401 8.60 -18.78 30.41
C GLN A 401 7.89 -19.85 31.25
N THR A 402 6.58 -19.98 31.09
CA THR A 402 5.77 -21.01 31.79
C THR A 402 6.21 -22.43 31.39
N ILE A 403 6.40 -22.67 30.08
CA ILE A 403 6.86 -23.98 29.57
C ILE A 403 8.27 -24.28 30.09
N ARG A 404 9.20 -23.32 30.02
CA ARG A 404 10.57 -23.50 30.54
C ARG A 404 10.59 -23.79 32.05
N GLY A 405 9.75 -23.11 32.82
CA GLY A 405 9.61 -23.37 34.25
C GLY A 405 9.12 -24.79 34.53
N ALA A 406 8.14 -25.25 33.78
CA ALA A 406 7.62 -26.62 33.91
C ALA A 406 8.65 -27.68 33.50
N GLU A 407 9.42 -27.45 32.43
CA GLU A 407 10.55 -28.31 32.03
C GLU A 407 11.59 -28.40 33.15
N HIS A 408 11.95 -27.27 33.77
CA HIS A 408 12.89 -27.25 34.90
C HIS A 408 12.37 -28.06 36.10
N LEU A 409 11.07 -28.01 36.35
CA LEU A 409 10.38 -28.79 37.38
C LEU A 409 10.04 -30.23 36.94
N LYS A 410 10.45 -30.64 35.74
CA LYS A 410 10.19 -31.97 35.15
C LYS A 410 8.70 -32.35 35.10
N VAL A 411 7.82 -31.36 34.87
CA VAL A 411 6.38 -31.61 34.67
C VAL A 411 6.15 -31.99 33.20
N PRO A 412 5.77 -33.24 32.90
CA PRO A 412 5.56 -33.68 31.52
C PRO A 412 4.31 -32.99 30.92
N ASN A 413 4.36 -32.67 29.63
CA ASN A 413 3.24 -32.12 28.85
C ASN A 413 2.62 -30.84 29.43
N ALA A 414 3.42 -30.01 30.11
CA ALA A 414 2.94 -28.74 30.63
C ALA A 414 2.69 -27.73 29.50
N GLY A 415 1.43 -27.56 29.10
CA GLY A 415 1.00 -26.49 28.20
C GLY A 415 0.96 -25.11 28.87
N SER A 416 0.76 -24.06 28.08
CA SER A 416 0.58 -22.70 28.60
C SER A 416 -0.91 -22.35 28.70
N LYS A 417 -1.43 -22.19 29.93
CA LYS A 417 -2.81 -21.72 30.16
C LYS A 417 -3.08 -20.34 29.53
N VAL A 418 -2.07 -19.47 29.54
CA VAL A 418 -2.15 -18.13 28.94
C VAL A 418 -2.28 -18.23 27.42
N LEU A 419 -1.51 -19.12 26.78
CA LEU A 419 -1.60 -19.34 25.33
C LEU A 419 -2.97 -19.95 24.95
N GLU A 420 -3.46 -20.92 25.71
CA GLU A 420 -4.77 -21.51 25.44
C GLU A 420 -5.93 -20.53 25.62
N LYS A 421 -5.86 -19.68 26.65
CA LYS A 421 -6.87 -18.63 26.87
C LYS A 421 -6.83 -17.59 25.75
N ALA A 422 -5.65 -17.10 25.38
CA ALA A 422 -5.48 -16.19 24.24
C ALA A 422 -6.00 -16.82 22.94
N GLY A 423 -5.72 -18.11 22.74
CA GLY A 423 -6.21 -18.87 21.59
C GLY A 423 -7.74 -18.87 21.47
N ARG A 424 -8.46 -19.08 22.57
CA ARG A 424 -9.93 -19.02 22.57
C ARG A 424 -10.46 -17.62 22.24
N VAL A 425 -9.88 -16.59 22.85
CA VAL A 425 -10.28 -15.20 22.61
C VAL A 425 -10.07 -14.81 21.14
N VAL A 426 -8.93 -15.19 20.56
CA VAL A 426 -8.62 -14.92 19.15
C VAL A 426 -9.52 -15.73 18.21
N GLU A 427 -9.80 -16.99 18.54
CA GLU A 427 -10.74 -17.83 17.77
C GLU A 427 -12.12 -17.18 17.66
N GLU A 428 -12.72 -16.82 18.80
CA GLU A 428 -14.03 -16.17 18.85
C GLU A 428 -14.04 -14.83 18.12
N PHE A 429 -12.93 -14.07 18.18
CA PHE A 429 -12.78 -12.84 17.42
C PHE A 429 -12.78 -13.11 15.90
N ILE A 430 -11.99 -14.08 15.44
CA ILE A 430 -11.90 -14.45 14.01
C ILE A 430 -13.27 -14.92 13.50
N GLU A 431 -13.99 -15.72 14.28
CA GLU A 431 -15.33 -16.19 13.92
C GLU A 431 -16.32 -15.03 13.74
N LYS A 432 -16.32 -14.07 14.67
CA LYS A 432 -17.17 -12.87 14.57
C LYS A 432 -16.82 -12.02 13.35
N GLU A 433 -15.53 -11.84 13.07
CA GLU A 433 -15.08 -11.08 11.90
C GLU A 433 -15.48 -11.76 10.58
N GLN A 434 -15.47 -13.09 10.52
CA GLN A 434 -15.91 -13.83 9.33
C GLN A 434 -17.42 -13.82 9.12
N GLN A 435 -18.22 -13.65 10.18
CA GLN A 435 -19.68 -13.51 10.08
C GLN A 435 -20.09 -12.11 9.62
N ASN A 436 -19.26 -11.10 9.89
CA ASN A 436 -19.52 -9.69 9.56
C ASN A 436 -18.89 -9.21 8.25
N ALA A 437 -18.07 -10.06 7.60
CA ALA A 437 -17.42 -9.80 6.31
C ALA A 437 -18.28 -10.31 5.15
#